data_AF-A0A2S4LX75-F1
#
_entry.id   AF-A0A2S4LX75-F1
#
_cell.length_a   1.000
_cell.length_b   1.000
_cell.length_c   1.000
_cell.angle_alpha   90.00
_cell.angle_beta   90.00
_cell.angle_gamma   90.00
#
_symmetry.space_group_name_H-M   'P 1'
#
loop_
_entity.id
_entity.type
_entity.pdbx_description
1 polymer ?
#
loop_
_entity_poly.entity_id
_entity_poly.type
_entity_poly.pdbx_seq_one_letter_code
_entity_poly.pdbx_strand_id
1 'polypeptide(L)'
;MSTILNRAAILAANDLATVTVDVPEWGGAVIIRSMTGAQRDAYETSLMTKDVSGRYTIDTENMRAKLVIFTAVDETGTPLFTPDDLSALVGKNAAVIERLFVTAQRINGLSKDAVADAEKNSVSGQPDASASGSPQPSA
;
A
#
# COMPACT_ATOMS: atom_id res chain seq x y z
N MET A 1 25.55 -13.95 -9.20
CA MET A 1 26.23 -13.81 -7.90
C MET A 1 25.32 -12.98 -7.02
N SER A 2 24.62 -13.58 -6.06
CA SER A 2 23.76 -12.81 -5.15
C SER A 2 24.65 -12.14 -4.10
N THR A 3 24.74 -10.82 -4.16
CA THR A 3 25.49 -10.02 -3.18
C THR A 3 24.79 -10.11 -1.83
N ILE A 4 25.49 -10.57 -0.80
CA ILE A 4 24.97 -10.59 0.56
C ILE A 4 24.89 -9.15 1.06
N LEU A 5 23.69 -8.69 1.43
CA LEU A 5 23.48 -7.33 1.92
C LEU A 5 23.97 -7.20 3.38
N ASN A 6 24.57 -6.06 3.69
CA ASN A 6 24.92 -5.66 5.05
C ASN A 6 23.76 -4.88 5.71
N ARG A 7 23.79 -4.77 7.05
CA ARG A 7 22.74 -4.10 7.85
C ARG A 7 22.33 -2.73 7.30
N ALA A 8 23.29 -1.90 6.90
CA ALA A 8 23.03 -0.56 6.38
C ALA A 8 22.25 -0.59 5.06
N ALA A 9 22.59 -1.52 4.15
CA ALA A 9 21.86 -1.67 2.89
C ALA A 9 20.42 -2.16 3.11
N ILE A 10 20.19 -3.05 4.09
CA ILE A 10 18.84 -3.52 4.43
C ILE A 10 17.99 -2.38 5.03
N LEU A 11 18.55 -1.60 5.96
CA LEU A 11 17.82 -0.50 6.60
C LEU A 11 17.57 0.70 5.67
N ALA A 12 18.37 0.85 4.61
CA ALA A 12 18.20 1.91 3.61
C ALA A 12 17.33 1.49 2.41
N ALA A 13 17.01 0.21 2.27
CA ALA A 13 16.19 -0.28 1.17
C ALA A 13 14.75 0.21 1.31
N ASN A 14 14.25 0.92 0.29
CA ASN A 14 12.85 1.28 0.20
C ASN A 14 12.08 0.17 -0.55
N ASP A 15 11.74 -0.88 0.18
CA ASP A 15 11.01 -2.05 -0.34
C ASP A 15 9.48 -1.87 -0.30
N LEU A 16 9.01 -0.72 0.18
CA LEU A 16 7.57 -0.45 0.30
C LEU A 16 6.99 -0.03 -1.04
N ALA A 17 6.23 -0.94 -1.65
CA ALA A 17 5.49 -0.67 -2.86
C ALA A 17 4.35 0.33 -2.60
N THR A 18 4.08 1.22 -3.55
CA THR A 18 2.95 2.15 -3.55
C THR A 18 2.15 2.03 -4.84
N VAL A 19 0.84 2.24 -4.75
CA VAL A 19 -0.10 2.26 -5.87
C VAL A 19 -1.05 3.43 -5.68
N THR A 20 -1.13 4.31 -6.67
CA THR A 20 -2.11 5.40 -6.69
C THR A 20 -3.44 4.88 -7.26
N VAL A 21 -4.53 5.11 -6.53
CA VAL A 21 -5.88 4.73 -6.93
C VAL A 21 -6.71 5.99 -7.16
N ASP A 22 -7.19 6.17 -8.39
CA ASP A 22 -8.13 7.25 -8.70
C ASP A 22 -9.49 7.04 -8.03
N VAL A 23 -9.95 8.11 -7.38
CA VAL A 23 -11.24 8.20 -6.70
C VAL A 23 -12.00 9.41 -7.26
N PRO A 24 -12.56 9.30 -8.48
CA PRO A 24 -13.31 10.39 -9.10
C PRO A 24 -14.49 10.83 -8.24
N GLU A 25 -15.05 9.94 -7.42
CA GLU A 25 -16.11 10.23 -6.45
C GLU A 25 -15.71 11.27 -5.40
N TRP A 26 -14.41 11.41 -5.11
CA TRP A 26 -13.85 12.41 -4.20
C TRP A 26 -13.10 13.52 -4.94
N GLY A 27 -13.07 13.48 -6.28
CA GLY A 27 -12.39 14.46 -7.12
C GLY A 27 -10.85 14.39 -7.05
N GLY A 28 -10.29 13.24 -6.68
CA GLY A 28 -8.84 13.08 -6.51
C GLY A 28 -8.39 11.63 -6.54
N ALA A 29 -7.16 11.39 -6.09
CA ALA A 29 -6.57 10.05 -5.99
C ALA A 29 -6.04 9.80 -4.58
N VAL A 30 -5.97 8.53 -4.19
CA VAL A 30 -5.43 8.09 -2.89
C VAL A 30 -4.25 7.17 -3.15
N ILE A 31 -3.14 7.40 -2.47
CA ILE A 31 -1.96 6.53 -2.56
C ILE A 31 -2.09 5.43 -1.52
N ILE A 32 -2.03 4.18 -1.96
CA ILE A 32 -2.05 2.98 -1.13
C ILE A 32 -0.64 2.39 -1.10
N ARG A 33 -0.07 2.22 0.09
CA ARG A 33 1.25 1.63 0.32
C ARG A 33 1.14 0.24 0.94
N SER A 34 2.14 -0.60 0.71
CA SER A 34 2.36 -1.80 1.51
C SER A 34 2.64 -1.43 2.98
N MET A 35 2.12 -2.23 3.89
CA MET A 35 2.35 -2.08 5.32
C MET A 35 3.78 -2.51 5.66
N THR A 36 4.41 -1.81 6.59
CA THR A 36 5.59 -2.33 7.28
C THR A 36 5.20 -3.48 8.20
N GLY A 37 6.17 -4.29 8.65
CA GLY A 37 5.90 -5.34 9.65
C GLY A 37 5.15 -4.80 10.88
N ALA A 38 5.62 -3.69 11.44
CA ALA A 38 4.98 -3.05 12.59
C ALA A 38 3.53 -2.57 12.31
N GLN A 39 3.26 -2.05 11.10
CA GLN A 39 1.90 -1.66 10.71
C GLN A 39 0.98 -2.88 10.55
N ARG A 40 1.51 -3.98 10.02
CA ARG A 40 0.78 -5.24 9.87
C ARG A 40 0.42 -5.82 11.23
N ASP A 41 1.37 -5.87 12.17
CA ASP A 41 1.11 -6.27 13.56
C ASP A 41 0.04 -5.39 14.23
N ALA A 42 0.12 -4.07 14.04
CA ALA A 42 -0.87 -3.12 14.58
C ALA A 42 -2.26 -3.33 13.97
N TYR A 43 -2.34 -3.61 12.67
CA TYR A 43 -3.58 -3.95 11.99
C TYR A 43 -4.17 -5.27 12.52
N GLU A 44 -3.37 -6.33 12.62
CA GLU A 44 -3.80 -7.62 13.18
C GLU A 44 -4.29 -7.48 14.62
N THR A 45 -3.58 -6.70 15.44
CA THR A 45 -4.01 -6.37 16.81
C THR A 45 -5.34 -5.63 16.81
N SER A 46 -5.56 -4.71 15.86
CA SER A 46 -6.82 -3.96 15.72
C SER A 46 -7.99 -4.82 15.23
N LEU A 47 -7.70 -6.00 14.65
CA LEU A 47 -8.71 -7.00 14.31
C LEU A 47 -8.95 -7.99 15.45
N MET A 48 -8.09 -8.07 16.46
CA MET A 48 -8.31 -8.99 17.58
C MET A 48 -9.19 -8.31 18.63
N THR A 49 -10.40 -8.83 18.82
CA THR A 49 -11.26 -8.45 19.95
C THR A 49 -11.41 -9.62 20.92
N LYS A 50 -11.70 -9.33 22.18
CA LYS A 50 -11.91 -10.36 23.20
C LYS A 50 -13.40 -10.55 23.39
N ASP A 51 -13.89 -11.75 23.08
CA ASP A 51 -15.27 -12.13 23.33
C ASP A 51 -15.59 -12.13 24.84
N VAL A 52 -16.88 -12.09 25.19
CA VAL A 52 -17.39 -12.19 26.57
C VAL A 52 -16.85 -13.42 27.29
N SER A 53 -16.55 -14.49 26.56
CA SER A 53 -15.95 -15.74 27.08
C SER A 53 -14.44 -15.67 27.31
N GLY A 54 -13.81 -14.51 27.04
CA GLY A 54 -12.38 -14.29 27.19
C GLY A 54 -11.50 -14.86 26.07
N ARG A 55 -12.10 -15.32 24.97
CA ARG A 55 -11.39 -15.83 23.78
C ARG A 55 -11.11 -14.69 22.80
N TYR A 56 -9.96 -14.72 22.14
CA TYR A 56 -9.65 -13.80 21.05
C TYR A 56 -10.43 -14.21 19.80
N THR A 57 -11.24 -13.30 19.28
CA THR A 57 -11.98 -13.43 18.04
C THR A 57 -11.55 -12.36 17.05
N ILE A 58 -11.59 -12.69 15.76
CA ILE A 58 -11.30 -11.73 14.70
C ILE A 58 -12.54 -10.87 14.50
N ASP A 59 -12.42 -9.59 14.82
CA ASP A 59 -13.36 -8.53 14.53
C ASP A 59 -13.32 -8.20 13.03
N THR A 60 -14.20 -8.85 12.28
CA THR A 60 -14.39 -8.57 10.85
C THR A 60 -15.18 -7.28 10.62
N GLU A 61 -15.72 -6.67 11.68
CA GLU A 61 -16.41 -5.40 11.59
C GLU A 61 -15.44 -4.30 11.18
N ASN A 62 -15.82 -3.54 10.15
CA ASN A 62 -15.02 -2.44 9.60
C ASN A 62 -13.59 -2.83 9.16
N MET A 63 -13.30 -4.13 8.98
CA MET A 63 -11.99 -4.64 8.57
C MET A 63 -11.46 -3.94 7.30
N ARG A 64 -12.36 -3.65 6.37
CA ARG A 64 -12.05 -2.95 5.11
C ARG A 64 -11.54 -1.53 5.36
N ALA A 65 -12.26 -0.77 6.18
CA ALA A 65 -11.88 0.58 6.57
C ALA A 65 -10.57 0.58 7.37
N LYS A 66 -10.41 -0.36 8.31
CA LYS A 66 -9.17 -0.54 9.07
C LYS A 66 -7.97 -0.75 8.14
N LEU A 67 -8.07 -1.64 7.15
CA LEU A 67 -6.96 -1.86 6.22
C LEU A 67 -6.62 -0.60 5.42
N VAL A 68 -7.62 0.14 4.96
CA VAL A 68 -7.41 1.41 4.25
C VAL A 68 -6.71 2.43 5.13
N ILE A 69 -7.04 2.54 6.41
CA ILE A 69 -6.37 3.46 7.35
C ILE A 69 -4.86 3.16 7.46
N PHE A 70 -4.48 1.89 7.54
CA PHE A 70 -3.06 1.50 7.67
C PHE A 70 -2.27 1.57 6.35
N THR A 71 -2.95 1.65 5.21
CA THR A 71 -2.31 1.58 3.88
C THR A 71 -2.40 2.88 3.11
N ALA A 72 -3.40 3.73 3.37
CA ALA A 72 -3.54 5.03 2.73
C ALA A 72 -2.50 6.02 3.28
N VAL A 73 -1.69 6.55 2.37
CA VAL A 73 -0.61 7.49 2.67
C VAL A 73 -0.69 8.71 1.76
N ASP A 74 -0.09 9.80 2.22
CA ASP A 74 0.14 11.00 1.44
C ASP A 74 1.33 10.82 0.48
N GLU A 75 1.61 11.80 -0.39
CA GLU A 75 2.76 11.84 -1.30
C GLU A 75 4.11 11.66 -0.56
N THR A 76 4.17 12.08 0.71
CA THR A 76 5.35 11.90 1.57
C THR A 76 5.50 10.50 2.17
N GLY A 77 4.52 9.61 1.98
CA GLY A 77 4.47 8.31 2.63
C GLY A 77 3.99 8.38 4.10
N THR A 78 3.47 9.52 4.54
CA THR A 78 2.87 9.67 5.87
C THR A 78 1.44 9.10 5.86
N PRO A 79 1.02 8.31 6.87
CA PRO A 79 -0.36 7.82 6.93
C PRO A 79 -1.37 8.97 6.90
N LEU A 80 -2.36 8.89 6.00
CA LEU A 80 -3.40 9.91 5.82
C LEU A 80 -4.45 9.86 6.93
N PHE A 81 -4.69 8.67 7.49
CA PHE A 81 -5.71 8.43 8.48
C PHE A 81 -5.12 7.83 9.74
N THR A 82 -5.83 8.05 10.85
CA THR A 82 -5.56 7.42 12.13
C THR A 82 -6.72 6.49 12.50
N PRO A 83 -6.54 5.58 13.46
CA PRO A 83 -7.65 4.74 13.93
C PRO A 83 -8.85 5.53 14.46
N ASP A 84 -8.69 6.81 14.84
CA ASP A 84 -9.77 7.69 15.28
C ASP A 84 -10.73 8.06 14.11
N ASP A 85 -10.20 8.10 12.89
CA ASP A 85 -10.96 8.44 11.67
C ASP A 85 -11.86 7.30 11.17
N LEU A 86 -11.82 6.13 11.83
CA LEU A 86 -12.57 4.95 11.40
C LEU A 86 -14.07 5.22 11.25
N SER A 87 -14.67 5.92 12.21
CA SER A 87 -16.10 6.26 12.15
C SER A 87 -16.44 7.12 10.94
N ALA A 88 -15.57 8.08 10.60
CA ALA A 88 -15.73 8.92 9.43
C ALA A 88 -15.55 8.14 8.12
N LEU A 89 -14.63 7.17 8.08
CA LEU A 89 -14.37 6.33 6.92
C LEU A 89 -15.50 5.33 6.65
N VAL A 90 -16.05 4.71 7.70
CA VAL A 90 -17.15 3.75 7.61
C VAL A 90 -18.43 4.43 7.09
N GLY A 91 -18.62 5.71 7.37
CA GLY A 91 -19.73 6.51 6.82
C GLY A 91 -19.57 6.91 5.35
N LYS A 92 -18.43 6.60 4.69
CA LYS A 92 -18.22 6.93 3.27
C LYS A 92 -18.86 5.91 2.33
N ASN A 93 -18.76 6.20 1.03
CA ASN A 93 -19.25 5.31 -0.02
C ASN A 93 -18.54 3.94 0.04
N ALA A 94 -19.30 2.89 0.36
CA ALA A 94 -18.78 1.53 0.49
C ALA A 94 -18.10 1.01 -0.78
N ALA A 95 -18.55 1.43 -1.98
CA ALA A 95 -17.93 1.01 -3.24
C ALA A 95 -16.51 1.59 -3.41
N VAL A 96 -16.29 2.82 -2.93
CA VAL A 96 -14.97 3.46 -2.95
C VAL A 96 -14.04 2.77 -1.95
N ILE A 97 -14.53 2.52 -0.73
CA ILE A 97 -13.76 1.81 0.30
C ILE A 97 -13.38 0.41 -0.17
N GLU A 98 -14.28 -0.31 -0.85
CA GLU A 98 -13.99 -1.63 -1.42
C GLU A 98 -12.87 -1.58 -2.47
N ARG A 99 -12.88 -0.58 -3.37
CA ARG A 99 -11.83 -0.40 -4.38
C ARG A 99 -10.45 -0.21 -3.75
N LEU A 100 -10.37 0.65 -2.73
CA LEU A 100 -9.13 0.89 -1.98
C LEU A 100 -8.70 -0.37 -1.23
N PHE A 101 -9.64 -1.05 -0.58
CA PHE A 101 -9.42 -2.29 0.14
C PHE A 101 -8.85 -3.40 -0.74
N VAL A 102 -9.40 -3.62 -1.93
CA VAL A 102 -8.90 -4.62 -2.89
C VAL A 102 -7.45 -4.31 -3.30
N THR A 103 -7.16 -3.03 -3.57
CA THR A 103 -5.79 -2.59 -3.90
C THR A 103 -4.83 -2.83 -2.74
N ALA A 104 -5.25 -2.47 -1.52
CA ALA A 104 -4.50 -2.68 -0.30
C ALA A 104 -4.25 -4.17 -0.02
N GLN A 105 -5.23 -5.05 -0.23
CA GLN A 105 -5.04 -6.50 -0.07
C GLN A 105 -4.05 -7.06 -1.08
N ARG A 106 -4.11 -6.60 -2.33
CA ARG A 106 -3.25 -7.05 -3.42
C ARG A 106 -1.78 -6.68 -3.16
N ILE A 107 -1.50 -5.42 -2.80
CA ILE A 107 -0.13 -4.97 -2.53
C ILE A 107 0.48 -5.58 -1.26
N ASN A 108 -0.36 -5.96 -0.29
CA ASN A 108 0.08 -6.60 0.95
C ASN A 108 0.12 -8.14 0.90
N GLY A 109 -0.15 -8.75 -0.27
CA GLY A 109 -0.15 -10.21 -0.41
C GLY A 109 -1.23 -10.90 0.42
N LEU A 110 -2.30 -10.19 0.81
CA LEU A 110 -3.38 -10.72 1.64
C LEU A 110 -4.46 -11.45 0.81
N SER A 111 -4.45 -11.27 -0.51
CA SER A 111 -5.32 -11.98 -1.45
C SER A 111 -4.64 -13.20 -2.04
N LYS A 112 -5.41 -14.28 -2.22
CA LYS A 112 -4.95 -15.57 -2.80
C LYS A 112 -4.37 -15.45 -4.22
N ASP A 113 -4.72 -14.37 -4.91
CA ASP A 113 -4.32 -14.04 -6.29
C ASP A 113 -3.04 -13.19 -6.37
N ALA A 114 -2.54 -12.67 -5.23
CA ALA A 114 -1.44 -11.71 -5.19
C ALA A 114 -0.07 -12.28 -5.62
N VAL A 115 0.02 -13.60 -5.84
CA VAL A 115 1.24 -14.27 -6.33
C VAL A 115 1.51 -13.96 -7.81
N ALA A 116 0.49 -13.57 -8.59
CA ALA A 116 0.63 -13.40 -10.05
C ALA A 116 0.90 -11.95 -10.52
N ASP A 117 0.75 -10.94 -9.67
CA ASP A 117 0.72 -9.53 -10.10
C ASP A 117 1.82 -8.63 -9.49
N ALA A 118 2.56 -9.12 -8.49
CA ALA A 118 3.72 -8.41 -7.95
C ALA A 118 4.85 -8.24 -8.99
N GLU A 119 4.82 -9.00 -10.09
CA GLU A 119 5.80 -8.94 -11.18
C GLU A 119 5.56 -7.76 -12.15
N LYS A 120 4.40 -7.08 -12.11
CA LYS A 120 4.03 -6.05 -13.10
C LYS A 120 4.14 -4.59 -12.64
N ASN A 121 4.23 -4.32 -11.34
CA ASN A 121 4.35 -2.94 -10.82
C ASN A 121 5.79 -2.57 -10.41
N SER A 122 6.78 -3.03 -11.16
CA SER A 122 8.16 -2.52 -11.09
C SER A 122 8.56 -1.79 -12.37
N VAL A 123 7.58 -1.25 -13.12
CA VAL A 123 7.87 -0.48 -14.33
C VAL A 123 8.40 0.92 -13.96
N SER A 124 9.72 0.92 -13.73
CA SER A 124 10.67 1.82 -14.39
C SER A 124 10.58 3.31 -14.06
N GLY A 125 11.11 3.66 -12.88
CA GLY A 125 11.83 4.92 -12.74
C GLY A 125 13.22 4.80 -13.37
N GLN A 126 13.35 5.12 -14.66
CA GLN A 126 14.63 5.56 -15.24
C GLN A 126 14.40 6.87 -15.98
N PRO A 127 14.86 8.02 -15.43
CA PRO A 127 15.03 9.22 -16.20
C PRO A 127 16.40 9.14 -16.87
N ASP A 128 16.51 8.52 -18.04
CA ASP A 128 17.70 8.70 -18.88
C ASP A 128 17.57 10.01 -19.66
N ALA A 129 17.73 11.10 -18.94
CA ALA A 129 18.24 12.33 -19.51
C ALA A 129 19.76 12.21 -19.58
N SER A 130 20.35 12.10 -20.78
CA SER A 130 21.61 12.79 -21.13
C SER A 130 22.17 12.41 -22.50
N ALA A 131 22.53 13.47 -23.25
CA ALA A 131 23.67 13.58 -24.16
C ALA A 131 23.66 12.74 -25.45
N SER A 132 24.10 13.20 -26.61
CA SER A 132 24.58 14.48 -27.12
C SER A 132 24.71 14.29 -28.64
N GLY A 133 24.86 15.37 -29.39
CA GLY A 133 24.68 15.42 -30.85
C GLY A 133 25.59 14.52 -31.70
N SER A 134 25.17 14.26 -32.94
CA SER A 134 25.70 14.97 -34.13
C SER A 134 25.12 14.38 -35.43
N PRO A 135 24.98 15.19 -36.50
CA PRO A 135 24.43 14.77 -37.78
C PRO A 135 25.49 14.05 -38.63
N GLN A 136 25.08 13.21 -39.58
CA GLN A 136 26.00 12.77 -40.63
C GLN A 136 25.34 12.78 -42.01
N PRO A 137 26.04 13.29 -43.06
CA PRO A 137 25.44 13.66 -44.33
C PRO A 137 25.48 12.55 -45.38
N SER A 138 24.84 12.88 -46.49
CA SER A 138 24.63 12.21 -47.79
C SER A 138 25.73 11.26 -48.31
N ALA A 139 25.26 10.26 -49.04
CA ALA A 139 25.93 9.69 -50.22
C ALA A 139 24.91 9.65 -51.37
#